data_AF-A0A7U9Q0J5-F1
#
_entry.id   AF-A0A7U9Q0J5-F1
#
_cell.length_a   1.000
_cell.length_b   1.000
_cell.length_c   1.000
_cell.angle_alpha   90.00
_cell.angle_beta   90.00
_cell.angle_gamma   90.00
#
_symmetry.space_group_name_H-M   'P 1'
#
loop_
_entity.id
_entity.type
_entity.pdbx_description
1 polymer ?
#
loop_
_entity_poly.entity_id
_entity_poly.type
_entity_poly.pdbx_seq_one_letter_code
_entity_poly.pdbx_strand_id
1 'polypeptide(L)'
;MVDDQRARAGGDVVLTRIGQAVMLHRGGDREEARNRLARLWAEIGPDGDPFHRCTLAHYLADTQDDPADELDWDLTALESARQAKAGPTGRDGERRAPPSRSVPAVAALLPSLHLSLAADYAALHRPGEARAELDRARRTAAPLADDEYGRGVRQAIERLGDRIAGSGGDGGGGEADGPGGEGADGTGDAEGSGGVGGTGGAGGGGDQSP
;
A
#
# COMPACT_ATOMS: atom_id res chain seq x y z
N MET A 1 38.73 13.06 1.05
CA MET A 1 38.13 14.38 0.78
C MET A 1 37.56 14.46 -0.63
N VAL A 2 38.39 14.40 -1.68
CA VAL A 2 37.90 14.46 -3.07
C VAL A 2 36.95 13.31 -3.38
N ASP A 3 37.25 12.11 -2.89
CA ASP A 3 36.43 10.91 -3.08
C ASP A 3 35.07 11.03 -2.36
N ASP A 4 35.05 11.60 -1.14
CA ASP A 4 33.82 11.90 -0.42
C ASP A 4 32.93 12.91 -1.17
N GLN A 5 33.54 13.89 -1.84
CA GLN A 5 32.84 14.88 -2.66
C GLN A 5 32.30 14.26 -3.95
N ARG A 6 33.09 13.38 -4.61
CA ARG A 6 32.66 12.64 -5.80
C ARG A 6 31.53 11.66 -5.50
N ALA A 7 31.58 10.98 -4.35
CA ALA A 7 30.52 10.09 -3.88
C ALA A 7 29.22 10.84 -3.59
N ARG A 8 29.30 12.02 -2.95
CA ARG A 8 28.13 12.90 -2.74
C ARG A 8 27.53 13.38 -4.06
N ALA A 9 28.34 13.95 -4.95
CA ALA A 9 27.87 14.40 -6.27
C ALA A 9 27.23 13.27 -7.09
N GLY A 10 27.74 12.04 -6.98
CA GLY A 10 27.10 10.85 -7.56
C GLY A 10 25.72 10.54 -6.95
N GLY A 11 25.60 10.61 -5.62
CA GLY A 11 24.32 10.42 -4.92
C GLY A 11 23.29 11.53 -5.20
N ASP A 12 23.74 12.78 -5.20
CA ASP A 12 22.90 13.94 -5.54
C ASP A 12 22.35 13.81 -6.99
N VAL A 13 23.16 13.32 -7.94
CA VAL A 13 22.73 12.99 -9.30
C VAL A 13 21.73 11.82 -9.34
N VAL A 14 21.93 10.76 -8.54
CA VAL A 14 20.97 9.65 -8.45
C VAL A 14 19.61 10.14 -7.92
N LEU A 15 19.59 10.86 -6.81
CA LEU A 15 18.37 11.44 -6.23
C LEU A 15 17.68 12.42 -7.20
N THR A 16 18.45 13.22 -7.94
CA THR A 16 17.93 14.11 -8.99
C THR A 16 17.24 13.32 -10.11
N ARG A 17 17.83 12.21 -10.56
CA ARG A 17 17.24 11.34 -11.61
C ARG A 17 15.97 10.64 -11.13
N ILE A 18 15.91 10.22 -9.86
CA ILE A 18 14.67 9.71 -9.23
C ILE A 18 13.59 10.80 -9.27
N GLY A 19 13.89 12.00 -8.77
CA GLY A 19 12.95 13.13 -8.76
C GLY A 19 12.41 13.50 -10.15
N GLN A 20 13.26 13.41 -11.19
CA GLN A 20 12.85 13.63 -12.58
C GLN A 20 11.82 12.60 -13.08
N ALA A 21 11.98 11.31 -12.74
CA ALA A 21 11.00 10.28 -13.10
C ALA A 21 9.72 10.38 -12.26
N VAL A 22 9.82 10.75 -10.98
CA VAL A 22 8.65 11.01 -10.11
C VAL A 22 7.81 12.19 -10.63
N MET A 23 8.44 13.22 -11.22
CA MET A 23 7.70 14.30 -11.88
C MET A 23 6.93 13.84 -13.14
N LEU A 24 7.47 12.88 -13.90
CA LEU A 24 6.76 12.28 -15.04
C LEU A 24 5.57 11.43 -14.59
N HIS A 25 5.76 10.59 -13.58
CA HIS A 25 4.68 9.80 -12.97
C HIS A 25 3.54 10.71 -12.47
N ARG A 26 3.88 11.80 -11.76
CA ARG A 26 2.90 12.82 -11.30
C ARG A 26 2.26 13.62 -12.44
N GLY A 27 2.89 13.66 -13.61
CA GLY A 27 2.32 14.19 -14.86
C GLY A 27 1.41 13.21 -15.61
N GLY A 28 1.25 11.98 -15.11
CA GLY A 28 0.47 10.91 -15.75
C GLY A 28 1.29 9.97 -16.64
N ASP A 29 2.57 10.27 -16.88
CA ASP A 29 3.46 9.46 -17.72
C ASP A 29 4.08 8.31 -16.90
N ARG A 30 3.22 7.35 -16.55
CA ARG A 30 3.54 6.18 -15.72
C ARG A 30 4.58 5.26 -16.39
N GLU A 31 4.46 5.05 -17.70
CA GLU A 31 5.32 4.13 -18.44
C GLU A 31 6.76 4.66 -18.56
N GLU A 32 6.96 5.93 -18.97
CA GLU A 32 8.30 6.51 -19.06
C GLU A 32 8.94 6.67 -17.67
N ALA A 33 8.15 6.95 -16.63
CA ALA A 33 8.63 6.93 -15.25
C ALA A 33 9.14 5.54 -14.85
N ARG A 34 8.34 4.49 -15.06
CA ARG A 34 8.72 3.08 -14.82
C ARG A 34 9.99 2.71 -15.57
N ASN A 35 10.07 3.02 -16.86
CA ASN A 35 11.23 2.75 -17.71
C ASN A 35 12.51 3.45 -17.21
N ARG A 36 12.42 4.72 -16.79
CA ARG A 36 13.56 5.48 -16.24
C ARG A 36 14.01 4.96 -14.88
N LEU A 37 13.08 4.61 -14.00
CA LEU A 37 13.37 4.08 -12.67
C LEU A 37 13.96 2.66 -12.75
N ALA A 38 13.37 1.76 -13.52
CA ALA A 38 13.90 0.41 -13.75
C ALA A 38 15.31 0.42 -14.39
N ARG A 39 15.55 1.34 -15.35
CA ARG A 39 16.89 1.55 -15.91
C ARG A 39 17.88 2.05 -14.85
N LEU A 40 17.50 3.02 -14.02
CA LEU A 40 18.34 3.53 -12.94
C LEU A 40 18.64 2.44 -11.90
N TRP A 41 17.71 1.51 -11.65
CA TRP A 41 17.89 0.39 -10.73
C TRP A 41 18.98 -0.57 -11.23
N ALA A 42 18.95 -0.91 -12.52
CA ALA A 42 20.01 -1.68 -13.17
C ALA A 42 21.36 -0.96 -13.19
N GLU A 43 21.38 0.37 -13.36
CA GLU A 43 22.61 1.19 -13.30
C GLU A 43 23.20 1.31 -11.89
N ILE A 44 22.38 1.25 -10.83
CA ILE A 44 22.83 1.30 -9.42
C ILE A 44 23.34 -0.07 -8.94
N GLY A 45 22.73 -1.17 -9.40
CA GLY A 45 23.12 -2.52 -9.02
C GLY A 45 22.85 -2.88 -7.53
N PRO A 46 23.21 -4.10 -7.10
CA PRO A 46 22.97 -4.58 -5.74
C PRO A 46 23.84 -3.85 -4.70
N ASP A 47 25.08 -3.51 -5.05
CA ASP A 47 26.07 -2.88 -4.15
C ASP A 47 25.91 -1.35 -4.00
N GLY A 48 24.89 -0.76 -4.65
CA GLY A 48 24.59 0.66 -4.55
C GLY A 48 24.10 1.09 -3.15
N ASP A 49 24.17 2.39 -2.86
CA ASP A 49 23.78 2.92 -1.54
C ASP A 49 22.34 2.47 -1.16
N PRO A 50 22.14 1.83 0.01
CA PRO A 50 20.84 1.29 0.37
C PRO A 50 19.70 2.30 0.54
N PHE A 51 19.99 3.60 0.75
CA PHE A 51 18.95 4.64 0.76
C PHE A 51 18.56 5.07 -0.66
N HIS A 52 19.51 5.14 -1.60
CA HIS A 52 19.16 5.31 -3.01
C HIS A 52 18.34 4.11 -3.53
N ARG A 53 18.74 2.88 -3.17
CA ARG A 53 18.00 1.65 -3.50
C ARG A 53 16.60 1.64 -2.87
N CYS A 54 16.48 1.98 -1.59
CA CYS A 54 15.19 2.16 -0.90
C CYS A 54 14.27 3.17 -1.60
N THR A 55 14.79 4.38 -1.88
CA THR A 55 13.99 5.47 -2.47
C THR A 55 13.57 5.13 -3.90
N LEU A 56 14.44 4.46 -4.66
CA LEU A 56 14.17 4.04 -6.03
C LEU A 56 13.15 2.90 -6.11
N ALA A 57 13.28 1.88 -5.26
CA ALA A 57 12.35 0.76 -5.24
C ALA A 57 10.92 1.21 -4.88
N HIS A 58 10.78 2.11 -3.89
CA HIS A 58 9.48 2.67 -3.50
C HIS A 58 8.80 3.44 -4.65
N TYR A 59 9.51 4.36 -5.31
CA TYR A 59 8.94 5.06 -6.47
C TYR A 59 8.77 4.16 -7.72
N LEU A 60 9.42 3.00 -7.77
CA LEU A 60 9.19 2.00 -8.81
C LEU A 60 7.93 1.16 -8.50
N ALA A 61 7.61 0.90 -7.22
CA ALA A 61 6.33 0.32 -6.79
C ALA A 61 5.15 1.19 -7.24
N ASP A 62 5.16 2.49 -6.90
CA ASP A 62 4.16 3.51 -7.32
C ASP A 62 3.80 3.44 -8.83
N THR A 63 4.74 3.01 -9.66
CA THR A 63 4.59 2.94 -11.12
C THR A 63 4.09 1.61 -11.69
N GLN A 64 3.89 0.54 -10.91
CA GLN A 64 3.38 -0.73 -11.44
C GLN A 64 1.88 -0.67 -11.80
N ASP A 65 1.37 -1.71 -12.47
CA ASP A 65 -0.07 -1.83 -12.78
C ASP A 65 -0.72 -3.05 -12.09
N ASP A 66 0.07 -4.05 -11.68
CA ASP A 66 -0.36 -5.19 -10.87
C ASP A 66 0.04 -4.98 -9.39
N PRO A 67 -0.90 -5.05 -8.42
CA PRO A 67 -0.60 -4.93 -6.99
C PRO A 67 0.38 -5.98 -6.45
N ALA A 68 0.59 -7.10 -7.15
CA ALA A 68 1.62 -8.09 -6.80
C ALA A 68 3.04 -7.60 -7.14
N ASP A 69 3.22 -6.96 -8.31
CA ASP A 69 4.49 -6.32 -8.68
C ASP A 69 4.77 -5.10 -7.78
N GLU A 70 3.74 -4.32 -7.44
CA GLU A 70 3.82 -3.19 -6.50
C GLU A 70 4.34 -3.66 -5.13
N LEU A 71 3.72 -4.71 -4.57
CA LEU A 71 4.14 -5.34 -3.31
C LEU A 71 5.60 -5.82 -3.32
N ASP A 72 6.03 -6.51 -4.37
CA ASP A 72 7.42 -7.03 -4.46
C ASP A 72 8.46 -5.90 -4.54
N TRP A 73 8.09 -4.76 -5.15
CA TRP A 73 8.93 -3.55 -5.15
C TRP A 73 8.97 -2.83 -3.80
N ASP A 74 7.86 -2.66 -3.09
CA ASP A 74 7.89 -2.00 -1.77
C ASP A 74 8.43 -2.92 -0.64
N LEU A 75 8.33 -4.24 -0.78
CA LEU A 75 9.10 -5.20 0.03
C LEU A 75 10.62 -5.03 -0.21
N THR A 76 11.01 -4.85 -1.47
CA THR A 76 12.41 -4.57 -1.87
C THR A 76 12.89 -3.20 -1.34
N ALA A 77 12.00 -2.20 -1.27
CA ALA A 77 12.28 -0.90 -0.66
C ALA A 77 12.47 -1.01 0.86
N LEU A 78 11.59 -1.71 1.56
CA LEU A 78 11.68 -1.95 3.00
C LEU A 78 12.93 -2.76 3.39
N GLU A 79 13.35 -3.72 2.57
CA GLU A 79 14.59 -4.47 2.80
C GLU A 79 15.83 -3.60 2.59
N SER A 80 15.85 -2.77 1.54
CA SER A 80 16.90 -1.75 1.34
C SER A 80 16.96 -0.77 2.53
N ALA A 81 15.80 -0.37 3.08
CA ALA A 81 15.71 0.46 4.29
C ALA A 81 16.26 -0.24 5.56
N ARG A 82 16.12 -1.56 5.69
CA ARG A 82 16.73 -2.34 6.79
C ARG A 82 18.24 -2.37 6.65
N GLN A 83 18.77 -2.62 5.45
CA GLN A 83 20.20 -2.65 5.15
C GLN A 83 20.86 -1.30 5.45
N ALA A 84 20.23 -0.18 5.07
CA ALA A 84 20.69 1.16 5.42
C ALA A 84 20.84 1.39 6.94
N LYS A 85 19.89 0.87 7.73
CA LYS A 85 19.89 0.96 9.21
C LYS A 85 20.84 -0.02 9.89
N ALA A 86 21.10 -1.18 9.28
CA ALA A 86 22.15 -2.09 9.72
C ALA A 86 23.54 -1.44 9.55
N GLY A 87 23.74 -0.72 8.45
CA GLY A 87 25.06 -0.27 8.01
C GLY A 87 25.85 -1.43 7.38
N PRO A 88 27.07 -1.18 6.86
CA PRO A 88 27.86 -2.23 6.24
C PRO A 88 28.23 -3.31 7.26
N THR A 89 27.76 -4.54 7.02
CA THR A 89 28.24 -5.73 7.71
C THR A 89 29.64 -6.03 7.23
N GLY A 90 30.63 -5.55 7.99
CA GLY A 90 32.02 -5.93 7.76
C GLY A 90 32.16 -7.45 7.78
N ARG A 91 32.84 -8.01 6.77
CA ARG A 91 33.33 -9.38 6.86
C ARG A 91 34.27 -9.46 8.06
N ASP A 92 34.26 -10.58 8.77
CA ASP A 92 35.29 -10.93 9.74
C ASP A 92 35.42 -9.99 10.97
N GLY A 93 34.27 -9.58 11.53
CA GLY A 93 34.15 -9.15 12.93
C GLY A 93 34.68 -7.75 13.28
N GLU A 94 35.16 -6.99 12.30
CA GLU A 94 35.66 -5.63 12.53
C GLU A 94 34.56 -4.64 12.97
N ARG A 95 35.01 -3.59 13.67
CA ARG A 95 34.19 -2.62 14.39
C ARG A 95 33.14 -1.98 13.47
N ARG A 96 31.85 -2.25 13.73
CA ARG A 96 30.70 -1.69 12.98
C ARG A 96 30.95 -0.22 12.62
N ALA A 97 30.95 0.06 11.32
CA ALA A 97 31.18 1.39 10.78
C ALA A 97 30.19 2.41 11.39
N PRO A 98 30.55 3.71 11.48
CA PRO A 98 29.61 4.73 11.91
C PRO A 98 28.34 4.67 11.04
N PRO A 99 27.13 4.87 11.62
CA PRO A 99 25.88 4.76 10.89
C PRO A 99 25.87 5.70 9.69
N SER A 100 25.33 5.24 8.56
CA SER A 100 25.31 6.05 7.34
C SER A 100 24.56 7.36 7.56
N ARG A 101 24.99 8.42 6.87
CA ARG A 101 24.33 9.73 6.91
C ARG A 101 22.89 9.68 6.39
N SER A 102 22.53 8.64 5.63
CA SER A 102 21.16 8.38 5.18
C SER A 102 20.24 7.72 6.22
N VAL A 103 20.75 7.23 7.36
CA VAL A 103 19.91 6.58 8.39
C VAL A 103 18.73 7.45 8.88
N PRO A 104 18.87 8.78 9.12
CA PRO A 104 17.73 9.62 9.47
C PRO A 104 16.71 9.78 8.34
N ALA A 105 17.17 9.89 7.08
CA ALA A 105 16.28 9.99 5.92
C ALA A 105 15.50 8.67 5.70
N VAL A 106 16.18 7.53 5.84
CA VAL A 106 15.54 6.21 5.82
C VAL A 106 14.54 6.07 6.96
N ALA A 107 14.85 6.54 8.18
CA ALA A 107 13.92 6.50 9.30
C ALA A 107 12.64 7.32 9.03
N ALA A 108 12.76 8.46 8.35
CA ALA A 108 11.61 9.27 7.93
C ALA A 108 10.75 8.61 6.82
N LEU A 109 11.32 7.72 6.00
CA LEU A 109 10.58 6.97 4.96
C LEU A 109 9.78 5.76 5.50
N LEU A 110 10.18 5.16 6.63
CA LEU A 110 9.53 3.94 7.15
C LEU A 110 8.00 4.02 7.29
N PRO A 111 7.39 5.14 7.70
CA PRO A 111 5.93 5.27 7.76
C PRO A 111 5.26 5.12 6.40
N SER A 112 5.87 5.65 5.34
CA SER A 112 5.36 5.55 3.97
C SER A 112 5.53 4.14 3.43
N LEU A 113 6.70 3.51 3.64
CA LEU A 113 6.95 2.12 3.22
C LEU A 113 5.97 1.13 3.87
N HIS A 114 5.70 1.27 5.17
CA HIS A 114 4.70 0.45 5.85
C HIS A 114 3.25 0.82 5.50
N LEU A 115 3.01 2.01 4.92
CA LEU A 115 1.70 2.43 4.45
C LEU A 115 1.40 1.88 3.05
N SER A 116 2.37 1.87 2.13
CA SER A 116 2.24 1.19 0.83
C SER A 116 1.97 -0.29 1.03
N LEU A 117 2.83 -1.01 1.77
CA LEU A 117 2.62 -2.44 2.07
C LEU A 117 1.22 -2.73 2.66
N ALA A 118 0.67 -1.82 3.46
CA ALA A 118 -0.69 -1.95 3.98
C ALA A 118 -1.78 -1.74 2.91
N ALA A 119 -1.52 -0.91 1.89
CA ALA A 119 -2.39 -0.72 0.73
C ALA A 119 -2.29 -1.90 -0.24
N ASP A 120 -1.09 -2.40 -0.55
CA ASP A 120 -0.86 -3.53 -1.45
C ASP A 120 -1.53 -4.80 -0.90
N TYR A 121 -1.32 -5.10 0.39
CA TYR A 121 -2.02 -6.20 1.06
C TYR A 121 -3.54 -5.99 1.13
N ALA A 122 -4.05 -4.75 1.13
CA ALA A 122 -5.48 -4.50 1.05
C ALA A 122 -6.03 -4.74 -0.38
N ALA A 123 -5.29 -4.34 -1.42
CA ALA A 123 -5.62 -4.57 -2.82
C ALA A 123 -5.58 -6.07 -3.18
N LEU A 124 -4.60 -6.80 -2.64
CA LEU A 124 -4.45 -8.26 -2.76
C LEU A 124 -5.39 -9.07 -1.84
N HIS A 125 -6.40 -8.43 -1.23
CA HIS A 125 -7.38 -9.05 -0.33
C HIS A 125 -6.77 -9.83 0.85
N ARG A 126 -5.65 -9.35 1.42
CA ARG A 126 -4.93 -9.90 2.59
C ARG A 126 -5.08 -8.99 3.82
N PRO A 127 -6.31 -8.82 4.37
CA PRO A 127 -6.58 -7.82 5.41
C PRO A 127 -5.85 -8.05 6.74
N GLY A 128 -5.39 -9.27 7.04
CA GLY A 128 -4.58 -9.54 8.23
C GLY A 128 -3.20 -8.88 8.16
N GLU A 129 -2.52 -9.03 7.03
CA GLU A 129 -1.18 -8.47 6.80
C GLU A 129 -1.25 -6.95 6.59
N ALA A 130 -2.28 -6.48 5.89
CA ALA A 130 -2.59 -5.06 5.72
C ALA A 130 -2.73 -4.33 7.07
N ARG A 131 -3.44 -4.93 8.05
CA ARG A 131 -3.56 -4.39 9.42
C ARG A 131 -2.24 -4.41 10.17
N ALA A 132 -1.44 -5.47 10.02
CA ALA A 132 -0.15 -5.60 10.68
C ALA A 132 0.87 -4.55 10.20
N GLU A 133 0.93 -4.26 8.90
CA GLU A 133 1.78 -3.20 8.35
C GLU A 133 1.24 -1.80 8.66
N LEU A 134 -0.08 -1.57 8.63
CA LEU A 134 -0.66 -0.29 9.06
C LEU A 134 -0.30 0.05 10.51
N ASP A 135 -0.26 -0.94 11.39
CA ASP A 135 0.22 -0.79 12.76
C ASP A 135 1.73 -0.54 12.86
N ARG A 136 2.54 -1.02 11.90
CA ARG A 136 3.95 -0.60 11.80
C ARG A 136 4.03 0.85 11.35
N ALA A 137 3.29 1.25 10.33
CA ALA A 137 3.22 2.62 9.83
C ALA A 137 2.89 3.61 10.97
N ARG A 138 1.85 3.32 11.76
CA ARG A 138 1.47 4.04 12.99
C ARG A 138 2.64 4.19 13.97
N ARG A 139 3.30 3.08 14.34
CA ARG A 139 4.46 3.09 15.26
C ARG A 139 5.64 3.90 14.74
N THR A 140 5.90 3.85 13.44
CA THR A 140 6.98 4.64 12.81
C THR A 140 6.61 6.11 12.58
N ALA A 141 5.33 6.45 12.46
CA ALA A 141 4.85 7.83 12.28
C ALA A 141 4.80 8.63 13.60
N ALA A 142 4.77 7.96 14.75
CA ALA A 142 4.76 8.59 16.07
C ALA A 142 5.95 9.56 16.31
N PRO A 143 7.22 9.23 16.01
CA PRO A 143 8.34 10.16 16.14
C PRO A 143 8.48 11.21 15.03
N LEU A 144 7.62 11.23 14.00
CA LEU A 144 7.64 12.32 13.01
C LEU A 144 7.24 13.66 13.67
N ALA A 145 7.84 14.75 13.19
CA ALA A 145 7.46 16.10 13.57
C ALA A 145 6.02 16.43 13.12
N ASP A 146 5.40 17.40 13.79
CA ASP A 146 4.12 17.97 13.34
C ASP A 146 4.37 19.03 12.25
N ASP A 147 4.93 18.58 11.13
CA ASP A 147 5.10 19.34 9.89
C ASP A 147 4.12 18.84 8.82
N GLU A 148 4.23 19.39 7.59
CA GLU A 148 3.37 19.01 6.48
C GLU A 148 3.48 17.51 6.11
N TYR A 149 4.69 16.96 6.15
CA TYR A 149 4.94 15.55 5.85
C TYR A 149 4.39 14.65 6.96
N GLY A 150 4.69 14.95 8.23
CA GLY A 150 4.21 14.20 9.38
C GLY A 150 2.68 14.16 9.49
N ARG A 151 2.00 15.28 9.19
CA ARG A 151 0.53 15.32 9.09
C ARG A 151 0.02 14.53 7.89
N GLY A 152 0.61 14.71 6.71
CA GLY A 152 0.19 14.01 5.49
C GLY A 152 0.24 12.48 5.65
N VAL A 153 1.33 11.96 6.23
CA VAL A 153 1.51 10.54 6.58
C VAL A 153 0.42 10.06 7.56
N ARG A 154 0.17 10.78 8.66
CA ARG A 154 -0.81 10.37 9.67
C ARG A 154 -2.24 10.33 9.10
N GLN A 155 -2.63 11.34 8.35
CA GLN A 155 -3.93 11.37 7.66
C GLN A 155 -4.08 10.26 6.61
N ALA A 156 -2.99 9.84 5.95
CA ALA A 156 -3.03 8.75 4.98
C ALA A 156 -3.17 7.37 5.67
N ILE A 157 -2.51 7.18 6.82
CA ILE A 157 -2.68 6.03 7.72
C ILE A 157 -4.13 5.93 8.24
N GLU A 158 -4.74 7.06 8.60
CA GLU A 158 -6.14 7.12 9.03
C GLU A 158 -7.08 6.68 7.90
N ARG A 159 -7.02 7.33 6.73
CA ARG A 159 -7.87 7.01 5.56
C ARG A 159 -7.75 5.56 5.09
N LEU A 160 -6.56 4.95 5.16
CA LEU A 160 -6.38 3.55 4.80
C LEU A 160 -6.93 2.61 5.88
N GLY A 161 -6.80 2.97 7.16
CA GLY A 161 -7.41 2.24 8.27
C GLY A 161 -8.92 2.15 8.15
N ASP A 162 -9.59 3.25 7.84
CA ASP A 162 -11.04 3.30 7.64
C ASP A 162 -11.47 2.40 6.47
N ARG A 163 -10.71 2.41 5.37
CA ARG A 163 -10.95 1.52 4.21
C ARG A 163 -10.83 0.04 4.59
N ILE A 164 -9.75 -0.35 5.28
CA ILE A 164 -9.48 -1.74 5.72
C ILE A 164 -10.49 -2.21 6.79
N ALA A 165 -11.06 -1.28 7.56
CA ALA A 165 -12.17 -1.57 8.47
C ALA A 165 -13.48 -1.81 7.70
N GLY A 166 -13.84 -0.89 6.78
CA GLY A 166 -15.05 -1.00 5.95
C GLY A 166 -15.10 -2.28 5.12
N SER A 167 -14.02 -2.61 4.41
CA SER A 167 -13.90 -3.87 3.64
C SER A 167 -13.90 -5.14 4.51
N GLY A 168 -13.81 -5.02 5.84
CA GLY A 168 -13.92 -6.13 6.78
C GLY A 168 -15.32 -6.36 7.36
N GLY A 169 -16.30 -5.50 7.04
CA GLY A 169 -17.65 -5.58 7.62
C GLY A 169 -18.63 -6.49 6.86
N ASP A 170 -18.40 -6.74 5.57
CA ASP A 170 -19.38 -7.34 4.65
C ASP A 170 -19.44 -8.89 4.69
N GLY A 171 -19.18 -9.47 5.87
CA GLY A 171 -19.14 -10.91 6.12
C GLY A 171 -20.03 -11.38 7.27
N GLY A 172 -20.97 -10.53 7.72
CA GLY A 172 -21.76 -10.72 8.95
C GLY A 172 -23.25 -11.01 8.76
N GLY A 173 -23.71 -11.40 7.56
CA GLY A 173 -25.12 -11.73 7.30
C GLY A 173 -25.46 -13.17 7.70
N GLY A 174 -25.96 -13.38 8.92
CA GLY A 174 -26.22 -14.71 9.51
C GLY A 174 -27.37 -14.72 10.52
N GLU A 175 -28.58 -14.41 10.04
CA GLU A 175 -29.88 -14.47 10.72
C GLU A 175 -30.20 -15.92 11.20
N ALA A 176 -30.81 -16.22 12.36
CA ALA A 176 -31.21 -15.44 13.54
C ALA A 176 -31.39 -16.37 14.76
N ASP A 177 -31.66 -15.82 15.95
CA ASP A 177 -32.86 -16.22 16.72
C ASP A 177 -33.37 -15.04 17.58
N GLY A 178 -34.67 -15.02 17.89
CA GLY A 178 -35.38 -13.91 18.54
C GLY A 178 -35.85 -14.19 19.97
N PRO A 179 -36.16 -13.16 20.78
CA PRO A 179 -36.61 -13.35 22.16
C PRO A 179 -38.14 -13.47 22.32
N GLY A 180 -38.60 -14.64 22.76
CA GLY A 180 -39.85 -14.81 23.54
C GLY A 180 -41.06 -15.44 22.82
N GLY A 181 -41.78 -16.32 23.52
CA GLY A 181 -43.00 -16.95 23.00
C GLY A 181 -43.48 -18.21 23.74
N GLU A 182 -43.83 -18.11 25.02
CA GLU A 182 -44.62 -19.16 25.70
C GLU A 182 -46.13 -18.98 25.42
N GLY A 183 -46.88 -20.07 25.21
CA GLY A 183 -48.33 -20.09 25.44
C GLY A 183 -49.24 -20.80 24.42
N ALA A 184 -49.70 -22.00 24.81
CA ALA A 184 -51.01 -22.60 24.52
C ALA A 184 -51.62 -22.55 23.09
N ASP A 185 -51.55 -23.71 22.42
CA ASP A 185 -52.69 -24.58 22.04
C ASP A 185 -54.10 -23.95 21.86
N GLY A 186 -54.73 -24.19 20.70
CA GLY A 186 -56.07 -23.69 20.38
C GLY A 186 -56.61 -24.13 19.00
N THR A 187 -57.50 -25.12 18.98
CA THR A 187 -58.11 -25.74 17.79
C THR A 187 -59.14 -24.83 17.07
N GLY A 188 -59.23 -24.91 15.73
CA GLY A 188 -60.35 -24.34 14.96
C GLY A 188 -60.24 -24.51 13.44
N ASP A 189 -61.24 -25.13 12.81
CA ASP A 189 -61.26 -25.50 11.39
C ASP A 189 -61.88 -24.45 10.44
N ALA A 190 -61.75 -24.75 9.14
CA ALA A 190 -62.73 -24.55 8.05
C ALA A 190 -62.73 -23.27 7.17
N GLU A 191 -62.34 -23.50 5.91
CA GLU A 191 -62.92 -22.99 4.64
C GLU A 191 -62.84 -21.50 4.24
N GLY A 192 -62.55 -21.27 2.94
CA GLY A 192 -62.46 -19.93 2.33
C GLY A 192 -61.92 -19.95 0.89
N SER A 193 -62.78 -20.17 -0.11
CA SER A 193 -62.38 -20.50 -1.49
C SER A 193 -62.12 -19.30 -2.42
N GLY A 194 -61.11 -19.41 -3.29
CA GLY A 194 -60.96 -18.66 -4.56
C GLY A 194 -60.03 -17.43 -4.53
N GLY A 195 -59.40 -17.03 -5.64
CA GLY A 195 -59.33 -17.69 -6.95
C GLY A 195 -58.62 -16.89 -8.07
N VAL A 196 -58.00 -17.63 -9.00
CA VAL A 196 -57.64 -17.34 -10.41
C VAL A 196 -57.13 -15.95 -10.87
N GLY A 197 -56.00 -15.98 -11.62
CA GLY A 197 -55.57 -14.93 -12.57
C GLY A 197 -54.15 -14.37 -12.31
N GLY A 198 -53.31 -14.07 -13.31
CA GLY A 198 -53.42 -14.31 -14.76
C GLY A 198 -52.75 -13.21 -15.61
N THR A 199 -52.01 -13.59 -16.67
CA THR A 199 -51.25 -12.72 -17.62
C THR A 199 -50.03 -11.96 -17.04
N GLY A 200 -49.02 -11.55 -17.82
CA GLY A 200 -48.66 -11.95 -19.20
C GLY A 200 -48.19 -10.80 -20.12
N GLY A 201 -47.03 -10.96 -20.78
CA GLY A 201 -46.45 -10.01 -21.77
C GLY A 201 -45.37 -9.09 -21.16
N ALA A 202 -44.16 -8.84 -21.70
CA ALA A 202 -43.51 -9.01 -23.02
C ALA A 202 -43.58 -7.79 -23.99
N GLY A 203 -42.47 -7.60 -24.74
CA GLY A 203 -42.10 -6.37 -25.47
C GLY A 203 -41.05 -5.58 -24.67
N GLY A 204 -39.97 -5.01 -25.22
CA GLY A 204 -39.61 -4.67 -26.62
C GLY A 204 -39.27 -3.17 -26.68
N GLY A 205 -38.37 -2.64 -27.52
CA GLY A 205 -37.51 -3.22 -28.56
C GLY A 205 -37.12 -2.10 -29.55
N GLY A 206 -35.90 -2.13 -30.11
CA GLY A 206 -35.36 -1.04 -30.95
C GLY A 206 -34.81 0.17 -30.15
N ASP A 207 -34.09 1.11 -30.76
CA ASP A 207 -33.62 1.17 -32.15
C ASP A 207 -32.22 1.84 -32.24
N GLN A 208 -31.66 1.95 -33.44
CA GLN A 208 -30.30 2.43 -33.73
C GLN A 208 -30.27 3.88 -34.26
N SER A 209 -29.05 4.33 -34.57
CA SER A 209 -28.71 5.31 -35.62
C SER A 209 -28.72 6.81 -35.26
N PRO A 210 -27.98 7.65 -36.01
CA PRO A 210 -27.00 7.31 -37.06
C PRO A 210 -25.53 7.34 -36.58
#